data_AF-A0A7D5QGD9-F1
#
_entry.id   AF-A0A7D5QGD9-F1
#
_cell.length_a   1.000
_cell.length_b   1.000
_cell.length_c   1.000
_cell.angle_alpha   90.00
_cell.angle_beta   90.00
_cell.angle_gamma   90.00
#
_symmetry.space_group_name_H-M   'P 1'
#
loop_
_entity.id
_entity.type
_entity.pdbx_description
1 polymer ?
#
loop_
_entity_poly.entity_id
_entity_poly.type
_entity_poly.pdbx_seq_one_letter_code
_entity_poly.pdbx_strand_id
1 'polypeptide(L)'
;MSIRNAVGQSWVLTALAVGFGAWLVVIAFRTMNNMESVWASSAGVGYTAVSGLVGLAVMVAALALLFVLFGEIGESDPGPEPWMPEEER
;
A
#
# COMPACT_ATOMS: atom_id res chain seq x y z
N MET A 1 5.82 -7.91 13.10
CA MET A 1 7.02 -7.46 12.39
C MET A 1 6.98 -5.96 12.49
N SER A 2 7.65 -5.43 13.50
CA SER A 2 8.21 -4.09 13.36
C SER A 2 8.89 -4.00 11.98
N ILE A 3 8.85 -2.86 11.30
CA ILE A 3 9.57 -2.64 10.02
C ILE A 3 11.00 -3.22 10.07
N ARG A 4 11.64 -3.21 11.25
CA ARG A 4 12.94 -3.82 11.53
C ARG A 4 13.00 -5.33 11.24
N ASN A 5 11.96 -6.10 11.56
CA ASN A 5 11.88 -7.55 11.31
C ASN A 5 11.63 -7.87 9.83
N ALA A 6 10.77 -7.09 9.17
CA ALA A 6 10.50 -7.25 7.74
C ALA A 6 11.78 -7.01 6.89
N VAL A 7 12.58 -6.02 7.27
CA VAL A 7 13.92 -5.79 6.69
C VAL A 7 14.87 -6.96 6.97
N GLY A 8 14.81 -7.55 8.17
CA GLY A 8 15.62 -8.70 8.54
C GLY A 8 15.30 -9.98 7.76
N GLN A 9 14.03 -10.19 7.38
CA GLN A 9 13.59 -11.41 6.68
C GLN A 9 13.57 -11.28 5.16
N SER A 10 13.12 -10.14 4.61
CA SER A 10 13.19 -9.84 3.18
C SER A 10 13.26 -8.34 2.93
N TRP A 11 14.48 -7.79 3.00
CA TRP A 11 14.75 -6.38 2.77
C TRP A 11 14.32 -5.90 1.36
N VAL A 12 14.40 -6.77 0.35
CA VAL A 12 14.01 -6.46 -1.03
C VAL A 12 12.51 -6.21 -1.12
N LEU A 13 11.69 -7.09 -0.56
CA LEU A 13 10.24 -6.94 -0.59
C LEU A 13 9.81 -5.67 0.15
N THR A 14 10.41 -5.42 1.30
CA THR A 14 10.16 -4.21 2.09
C THR A 14 10.53 -2.95 1.29
N ALA A 15 11.71 -2.93 0.65
CA ALA A 15 12.16 -1.80 -0.16
C ALA A 15 11.24 -1.55 -1.38
N LEU A 16 10.79 -2.62 -2.06
CA LEU A 16 9.85 -2.51 -3.18
C LEU A 16 8.50 -1.98 -2.75
N ALA A 17 7.95 -2.47 -1.63
CA ALA A 17 6.66 -2.01 -1.13
C ALA A 17 6.71 -0.54 -0.67
N VAL A 18 7.79 -0.11 -0.01
CA VAL A 18 8.01 1.32 0.33
C VAL A 18 8.18 2.16 -0.93
N GLY A 19 8.97 1.69 -1.90
CA GLY A 19 9.16 2.36 -3.18
C GLY A 19 7.86 2.52 -3.96
N PHE A 20 7.02 1.47 -3.98
CA PHE A 20 5.69 1.50 -4.57
C PHE A 20 4.77 2.50 -3.87
N GLY A 21 4.77 2.53 -2.53
CA GLY A 21 4.03 3.52 -1.75
C GLY A 21 4.47 4.96 -2.07
N ALA A 22 5.78 5.21 -2.13
CA ALA A 22 6.32 6.52 -2.51
C ALA A 22 5.93 6.91 -3.95
N TRP A 23 5.97 5.94 -4.88
CA TRP A 23 5.55 6.16 -6.26
C TRP A 23 4.05 6.50 -6.36
N LEU A 24 3.17 5.82 -5.61
CA LEU A 24 1.75 6.15 -5.56
C LEU A 24 1.52 7.59 -5.09
N VAL A 25 2.26 8.07 -4.09
CA VAL A 25 2.17 9.46 -3.64
C VAL A 25 2.56 10.44 -4.76
N VAL A 26 3.61 10.15 -5.51
CA VAL A 26 4.02 10.96 -6.67
C VAL A 26 2.92 10.99 -7.74
N ILE A 27 2.30 9.85 -8.04
CA ILE A 27 1.19 9.78 -9.00
C ILE A 27 -0.03 10.54 -8.49
N ALA A 28 -0.35 10.47 -7.19
CA ALA A 28 -1.44 11.24 -6.59
C ALA A 28 -1.24 12.74 -6.79
N PHE A 29 -0.03 13.26 -6.52
CA PHE A 29 0.28 14.68 -6.78
C PHE A 29 0.16 15.04 -8.26
N ARG A 30 0.62 14.17 -9.17
CA ARG A 30 0.47 14.40 -10.61
C ARG A 30 -1.00 14.43 -11.02
N THR A 31 -1.82 13.52 -10.50
CA THR A 31 -3.27 13.49 -10.77
C THR A 31 -3.95 14.75 -10.25
N MET A 32 -3.59 15.24 -9.07
CA MET A 32 -4.12 16.51 -8.54
C MET A 32 -3.73 17.71 -9.42
N ASN A 33 -2.49 17.75 -9.92
CA ASN A 33 -2.02 18.84 -10.77
C ASN A 33 -2.56 18.79 -12.21
N ASN A 34 -2.88 17.58 -12.69
CA ASN A 34 -3.37 17.37 -14.06
C ASN A 34 -4.89 17.32 -14.16
N MET A 35 -5.63 17.26 -13.04
CA MET A 35 -7.09 17.32 -13.09
C MET A 35 -7.52 18.72 -13.55
N GLU A 36 -8.40 18.77 -14.55
CA GLU A 36 -9.02 20.03 -14.91
C GLU A 36 -9.99 20.50 -13.82
N SER A 37 -10.26 21.80 -13.82
CA SER A 37 -11.25 22.40 -12.92
C SER A 37 -12.60 21.70 -13.05
N VAL A 38 -13.30 21.53 -11.93
CA VAL A 38 -14.69 21.03 -11.88
C VAL A 38 -15.63 21.85 -12.79
N TRP A 39 -15.26 23.11 -13.05
CA TRP A 39 -16.01 24.04 -13.87
C TRP A 39 -15.58 24.06 -15.35
N ALA A 40 -14.60 23.25 -15.74
CA ALA A 40 -14.15 23.15 -17.12
C ALA A 40 -15.18 22.37 -17.95
N SER A 41 -15.70 23.00 -19.01
CA SER A 41 -16.77 22.43 -19.84
C SER A 41 -16.26 21.52 -20.97
N SER A 42 -14.94 21.42 -21.17
CA SER A 42 -14.33 20.60 -22.23
C SER A 42 -13.10 19.83 -21.74
N ALA A 43 -13.28 18.99 -20.72
CA ALA A 43 -12.22 18.11 -20.29
C ALA A 43 -12.08 16.91 -21.23
N GLY A 44 -10.84 16.63 -21.69
CA GLY A 44 -10.51 15.39 -22.37
C GLY A 44 -10.84 14.18 -21.51
N VAL A 45 -11.21 13.05 -22.13
CA VAL A 45 -11.53 11.80 -21.42
C VAL A 45 -10.35 11.41 -20.51
N GLY A 46 -10.62 11.23 -19.21
CA GLY A 46 -9.62 10.89 -18.21
C GLY A 46 -8.99 12.07 -17.46
N TYR A 47 -9.20 13.32 -17.91
CA TYR A 47 -8.69 14.53 -17.26
C TYR A 47 -9.76 15.29 -16.47
N THR A 48 -10.99 14.77 -16.44
CA THR A 48 -12.10 15.39 -15.71
C THR A 48 -11.83 15.40 -14.20
N ALA A 49 -12.36 16.40 -13.49
CA ALA A 49 -12.27 16.45 -12.04
C ALA A 49 -12.85 15.19 -11.36
N VAL A 50 -13.93 14.63 -11.92
CA VAL A 50 -14.56 13.41 -11.39
C VAL A 50 -13.62 12.22 -11.51
N SER A 51 -13.01 11.98 -12.67
CA SER A 51 -12.05 10.89 -12.85
C SER A 51 -10.79 11.09 -12.00
N GLY A 52 -10.34 12.34 -11.82
CA GLY A 52 -9.24 12.68 -10.92
C GLY A 52 -9.54 12.31 -9.46
N LEU A 53 -10.71 12.69 -8.95
CA LEU A 53 -11.14 12.37 -7.58
C LEU A 53 -11.29 10.86 -7.35
N VAL A 54 -11.87 10.13 -8.30
CA VAL A 54 -11.99 8.67 -8.22
C VAL A 54 -10.59 8.03 -8.21
N GLY A 55 -9.69 8.48 -9.07
CA GLY A 55 -8.30 8.01 -9.08
C GLY A 55 -7.59 8.26 -7.74
N LEU A 56 -7.78 9.44 -7.14
CA LEU A 56 -7.25 9.77 -5.81
C LEU A 56 -7.81 8.87 -4.72
N ALA A 57 -9.11 8.60 -4.72
CA ALA A 57 -9.74 7.69 -3.77
C ALA A 57 -9.14 6.28 -3.85
N VAL A 58 -8.94 5.76 -5.07
CA VAL A 58 -8.31 4.45 -5.30
C VAL A 58 -6.86 4.43 -4.80
N MET A 59 -6.08 5.49 -5.05
CA MET A 59 -4.71 5.59 -4.56
C MET A 59 -4.64 5.62 -3.02
N VAL A 60 -5.56 6.34 -2.37
CA VAL A 60 -5.67 6.34 -0.89
C VAL A 60 -6.02 4.95 -0.36
N ALA A 61 -6.98 4.25 -1.00
CA ALA A 61 -7.34 2.90 -0.63
C ALA A 61 -6.17 1.91 -0.81
N ALA A 62 -5.40 2.03 -1.90
CA ALA A 62 -4.22 1.21 -2.13
C ALA A 62 -3.14 1.44 -1.07
N LEU A 63 -2.89 2.70 -0.68
CA LEU A 63 -1.98 3.02 0.42
C LEU A 63 -2.48 2.43 1.75
N ALA A 64 -3.76 2.55 2.05
CA ALA A 64 -4.34 1.96 3.26
C ALA A 64 -4.17 0.43 3.28
N LEU A 65 -4.42 -0.26 2.17
CA LEU A 65 -4.17 -1.69 2.04
C LEU A 65 -2.70 -2.05 2.24
N LEU A 66 -1.78 -1.24 1.72
CA LEU A 66 -0.35 -1.43 1.92
C LEU A 66 0.01 -1.33 3.41
N PHE A 67 -0.56 -0.35 4.13
CA PHE A 67 -0.37 -0.21 5.58
C PHE A 67 -0.95 -1.39 6.36
N VAL A 68 -2.15 -1.85 6.01
CA VAL A 68 -2.78 -3.03 6.63
C VAL A 68 -1.91 -4.26 6.39
N LEU A 69 -1.47 -4.48 5.15
CA LEU A 69 -0.60 -5.60 4.79
C LEU A 69 0.71 -5.58 5.60
N PHE A 70 1.33 -4.41 5.77
CA PHE A 70 2.52 -4.28 6.63
C PHE A 70 2.23 -4.56 8.10
N GLY A 71 1.02 -4.25 8.59
CA GLY A 71 0.55 -4.63 9.91
C GLY A 71 0.40 -6.14 10.05
N GLU A 72 -0.31 -6.77 9.11
CA GLU A 72 -0.65 -8.20 9.14
C GLU A 72 0.54 -9.13 8.88
N ILE A 73 1.44 -8.80 7.95
CA ILE A 73 2.74 -9.52 7.79
C ILE A 73 3.53 -9.48 9.10
N GLY A 74 3.17 -8.54 9.98
CA GLY A 74 3.73 -8.43 11.29
C GLY A 74 3.23 -9.41 12.34
N GLU A 75 2.03 -9.94 12.20
CA GLU A 75 1.50 -10.87 13.18
C GLU A 75 2.20 -12.23 13.02
N SER A 76 2.88 -12.65 14.08
CA SER A 76 3.61 -13.93 14.14
C SER A 76 2.70 -15.09 14.56
N ASP A 77 1.37 -14.92 14.50
CA ASP A 77 0.39 -15.87 15.03
C ASP A 77 -0.66 -16.28 13.98
N PRO A 78 -0.94 -17.58 13.79
CA PRO A 78 -0.32 -18.70 14.48
C PRO A 78 1.09 -18.97 13.92
N GLY A 79 2.10 -18.86 14.79
CA GLY A 79 3.41 -19.42 14.51
C GLY A 79 3.28 -20.95 14.42
N PRO A 80 4.26 -21.66 13.84
CA PRO A 80 4.23 -23.12 13.88
C PRO A 80 4.11 -23.54 15.34
N GLU A 81 3.05 -24.28 15.68
CA GLU A 81 3.01 -24.91 17.00
C GLU A 81 4.30 -25.73 17.15
N PRO A 82 4.95 -25.69 18.33
CA PRO A 82 6.12 -26.50 18.56
C PRO A 82 5.74 -27.95 18.31
N TRP A 83 6.19 -28.49 17.17
CA TRP A 83 6.06 -29.92 16.93
C TRP A 83 7.12 -30.57 17.84
N MET A 84 6.70 -31.00 19.02
CA MET A 84 7.48 -31.90 19.86
C MET A 84 6.52 -33.01 20.29
N PRO A 85 6.78 -34.28 19.94
CA PRO A 85 6.05 -35.38 20.55
C PRO A 85 6.25 -35.29 22.06
N GLU A 86 5.15 -35.37 22.80
CA GLU A 86 5.15 -35.51 24.26
C GLU A 86 5.74 -36.88 24.63
N GLU A 87 7.03 -37.09 24.43
CA GLU A 87 7.73 -38.27 24.92
C GLU A 87 8.48 -37.94 26.21
N GLU A 88 7.87 -38.45 27.28
CA GLU A 88 8.51 -39.00 28.48
C GLU A 88 9.20 -38.04 29.45
N ARG A 89 8.42 -37.54 30.42
CA ARG A 89 8.83 -37.59 31.83
C ARG A 89 7.69 -37.46 32.82
#